data_AF-A0A1X7F5L6-F1
#
_entry.id   AF-A0A1X7F5L6-F1
#
_cell.length_a   1.000
_cell.length_b   1.000
_cell.length_c   1.000
_cell.angle_alpha   90.00
_cell.angle_beta   90.00
_cell.angle_gamma   90.00
#
_symmetry.space_group_name_H-M   'P 1'
#
loop_
_entity.id
_entity.type
_entity.pdbx_description
1 polymer ?
#
loop_
_entity_poly.entity_id
_entity_poly.type
_entity_poly.pdbx_seq_one_letter_code
_entity_poly.pdbx_strand_id
1 'polypeptide(L)'
;MKTLYVEGDTFLHRLSPRVKLVALAFSSLLLFLIDSPLFLAAAAVCGGWIYASLGLGWRQSLLRLRPILLTIAIVAVFTLVLNSPGQALTVLLRLTALALLAAAVTATTSTGDFIDEITLAARPLERIGLVRAADLGLSIGLVVRFVPEVLTRYQAIRDAHHARGLKPRPLTLAVPLIILTLRNADEIAAAIDARGIRAQK
;
A
#
# COMPACT_ATOMS: atom_id res chain seq x y z
N MET A 1 7.88 -11.18 -0.78
CA MET A 1 7.19 -10.05 -1.44
C MET A 1 8.23 -8.97 -1.70
N LYS A 2 8.28 -8.34 -2.88
CA LYS A 2 9.09 -7.13 -3.05
C LYS A 2 8.39 -6.02 -2.29
N THR A 3 8.89 -5.66 -1.12
CA THR A 3 8.39 -4.51 -0.37
C THR A 3 8.67 -3.26 -1.21
N LEU A 4 7.66 -2.39 -1.33
CA LEU A 4 7.82 -1.09 -1.99
C LEU A 4 8.53 -0.07 -1.08
N TYR A 5 8.66 -0.39 0.20
CA TYR A 5 9.43 0.36 1.19
C TYR A 5 10.91 0.44 0.78
N VAL A 6 11.50 1.61 1.00
CA VAL A 6 12.90 1.91 0.71
C VAL A 6 13.54 2.31 2.03
N GLU A 7 14.54 1.53 2.44
CA GLU A 7 15.38 1.88 3.59
C GLU A 7 16.17 3.16 3.29
N GLY A 8 16.06 4.15 4.17
CA GLY A 8 16.72 5.45 4.05
C GLY A 8 16.52 6.28 5.32
N ASP A 9 17.32 7.34 5.46
CA ASP A 9 17.27 8.27 6.61
C ASP A 9 16.96 9.70 6.16
N THR A 10 15.95 9.87 5.30
CA THR A 10 15.49 11.18 4.85
C THR A 10 14.59 11.84 5.90
N PHE A 11 14.40 13.17 5.87
CA PHE A 11 13.45 13.88 6.73
C PHE A 11 12.05 13.26 6.72
N LEU A 12 11.59 12.76 5.56
CA LEU A 12 10.34 12.00 5.49
C LEU A 12 10.38 10.72 6.33
N HIS A 13 11.46 9.94 6.31
CA HIS A 13 11.54 8.70 7.11
C HIS A 13 11.40 8.95 8.61
N ARG A 14 11.84 10.12 9.10
CA ARG A 14 11.75 10.51 10.52
C ARG A 14 10.36 10.99 10.96
N LEU A 15 9.48 11.34 10.03
CA LEU A 15 8.12 11.76 10.35
C LEU A 15 7.25 10.54 10.67
N SER A 16 6.44 10.64 11.73
CA SER A 16 5.42 9.64 12.05
C SER A 16 4.47 9.44 10.86
N PRO A 17 4.05 8.20 10.54
CA PRO A 17 3.20 7.97 9.39
C PRO A 17 1.85 8.67 9.46
N ARG A 18 1.29 8.91 10.65
CA ARG A 18 0.11 9.78 10.83
C ARG A 18 0.27 11.14 10.16
N VAL A 19 1.39 11.82 10.40
CA VAL A 19 1.64 13.17 9.84
C VAL A 19 1.75 13.08 8.32
N LYS A 20 2.39 12.03 7.79
CA LYS A 20 2.49 11.80 6.34
C LYS A 20 1.10 11.61 5.71
N LEU A 21 0.26 10.77 6.31
CA LEU A 21 -1.08 10.47 5.81
C LEU A 21 -2.01 11.67 5.88
N VAL A 22 -1.98 12.42 6.98
CA VAL A 22 -2.76 13.67 7.12
C VAL A 22 -2.26 14.73 6.14
N ALA A 23 -0.94 14.89 5.96
CA ALA A 23 -0.38 15.81 4.98
C ALA A 23 -0.74 15.40 3.55
N LEU A 24 -0.76 14.11 3.24
CA LEU A 24 -1.19 13.59 1.94
C LEU A 24 -2.69 13.84 1.72
N ALA A 25 -3.53 13.61 2.72
CA ALA A 25 -4.96 13.87 2.63
C ALA A 25 -5.24 15.38 2.43
N PHE A 26 -4.57 16.23 3.20
CA PHE A 26 -4.72 17.68 3.11
C PHE A 26 -4.21 18.22 1.77
N SER A 27 -3.02 17.78 1.33
CA SER A 27 -2.49 18.17 0.01
C SER A 27 -3.38 17.68 -1.12
N SER A 28 -3.98 16.50 -1.01
CA SER A 28 -4.94 16.01 -2.00
C SER A 28 -6.18 16.90 -2.10
N LEU A 29 -6.76 17.28 -0.96
CA LEU A 29 -7.87 18.21 -0.92
C LEU A 29 -7.48 19.56 -1.53
N LEU A 30 -6.33 20.12 -1.14
CA LEU A 30 -5.85 21.41 -1.60
C LEU A 30 -5.59 21.44 -3.12
N LEU A 31 -5.00 20.38 -3.67
CA LEU A 31 -4.77 20.22 -5.10
C LEU A 31 -6.06 20.08 -5.90
N PHE A 32 -7.14 19.60 -5.28
CA PHE A 32 -8.44 19.49 -5.92
C PHE A 32 -9.22 20.81 -5.89
N LEU A 33 -9.11 21.60 -4.81
CA LEU A 33 -9.77 22.90 -4.69
C LEU A 33 -9.13 23.99 -5.55
N ILE A 34 -7.85 23.87 -5.88
CA ILE A 34 -7.10 24.88 -6.62
C ILE A 34 -6.93 24.43 -8.08
N ASP A 35 -7.51 25.22 -8.99
CA ASP A 35 -7.39 25.00 -10.44
C ASP A 35 -6.27 25.83 -11.11
N SER A 36 -5.47 26.57 -10.32
CA SER A 36 -4.35 27.36 -10.82
C SER A 36 -3.21 26.46 -11.35
N PRO A 37 -2.87 26.52 -12.66
CA PRO A 37 -1.81 25.67 -13.23
C PRO A 37 -0.44 25.91 -12.61
N LEU A 38 -0.15 27.15 -12.20
CA LEU A 38 1.11 27.51 -11.53
C LEU A 38 1.25 26.82 -10.18
N PHE A 39 0.16 26.77 -9.39
CA PHE A 39 0.16 26.08 -8.11
C PHE A 39 0.35 24.56 -8.28
N LEU A 40 -0.35 23.96 -9.25
CA LEU A 40 -0.23 22.54 -9.54
C LEU A 40 1.17 22.17 -10.05
N ALA A 41 1.78 23.02 -10.89
CA ALA A 41 3.15 22.84 -11.34
C ALA A 41 4.15 22.92 -10.19
N ALA A 42 4.01 23.92 -9.31
CA ALA A 42 4.84 24.04 -8.11
C ALA A 42 4.71 22.79 -7.22
N ALA A 43 3.49 22.31 -6.99
CA ALA A 43 3.26 21.10 -6.20
C ALA A 43 3.86 19.84 -6.84
N ALA A 44 3.78 19.70 -8.17
CA ALA A 44 4.40 18.59 -8.89
C ALA A 44 5.93 18.61 -8.77
N VAL A 45 6.55 19.79 -8.87
CA VAL A 45 8.00 19.97 -8.68
C VAL A 45 8.40 19.66 -7.24
N CYS A 46 7.66 20.16 -6.25
CA CYS A 46 7.90 19.86 -4.84
C CYS A 46 7.75 18.34 -4.55
N GLY A 47 6.70 17.70 -5.05
CA GLY A 47 6.51 16.25 -4.93
C GLY A 47 7.65 15.46 -5.59
N GLY A 48 8.11 15.91 -6.75
CA GLY A 48 9.26 15.35 -7.46
C GLY A 48 10.56 15.47 -6.66
N TRP A 49 10.81 16.64 -6.06
CA TRP A 49 11.96 16.86 -5.18
C TRP A 49 11.92 15.93 -3.96
N ILE A 50 10.77 15.86 -3.28
CA ILE A 50 10.58 14.99 -2.13
C ILE A 50 10.87 13.54 -2.52
N TYR A 51 10.31 13.07 -3.63
CA TYR A 51 10.53 11.71 -4.11
C TYR A 51 11.99 11.46 -4.51
N ALA A 52 12.66 12.42 -5.15
CA ALA A 52 14.06 12.33 -5.51
C ALA A 52 15.00 12.31 -4.28
N SER A 53 14.64 13.04 -3.22
CA SER A 53 15.40 13.08 -1.96
C SER A 53 15.42 11.75 -1.20
N LEU A 54 14.65 10.75 -1.65
CA LEU A 54 14.66 9.39 -1.12
C LEU A 54 15.89 8.58 -1.56
N GLY A 55 16.77 9.14 -2.40
CA GLY A 55 18.00 8.48 -2.84
C GLY A 55 17.76 7.28 -3.76
N LEU A 56 16.54 7.12 -4.28
CA LEU A 56 16.21 6.08 -5.25
C LEU A 56 16.95 6.35 -6.57
N GLY A 57 17.76 5.38 -7.02
CA GLY A 57 18.43 5.48 -8.31
C GLY A 57 17.43 5.78 -9.43
N TRP A 58 17.74 6.77 -10.28
CA TRP A 58 16.83 7.31 -11.31
C TRP A 58 16.11 6.23 -12.15
N ARG A 59 16.83 5.14 -12.48
CA ARG A 59 16.26 3.99 -13.22
C ARG A 59 15.18 3.25 -12.43
N GLN A 60 15.37 3.04 -11.13
CA GLN A 60 14.41 2.35 -10.26
C GLN A 60 13.17 3.21 -10.03
N SER A 61 13.36 4.52 -9.86
CA SER A 61 12.28 5.51 -9.77
C SER A 61 11.37 5.47 -10.99
N LEU A 62 11.95 5.50 -12.20
CA LEU A 62 11.19 5.40 -13.44
C LEU A 62 10.49 4.06 -13.61
N LEU A 63 11.13 2.94 -13.27
CA LEU A 63 10.50 1.61 -13.35
C LEU A 63 9.26 1.49 -12.46
N ARG A 64 9.29 2.06 -11.25
CA ARG A 64 8.16 2.07 -10.31
C ARG A 64 7.04 3.00 -10.76
N LEU A 65 7.37 4.19 -11.26
CA LEU A 65 6.39 5.20 -11.67
C LEU A 65 5.86 5.00 -13.08
N ARG A 66 6.54 4.25 -13.95
CA ARG A 66 6.15 4.01 -15.35
C ARG A 66 4.68 3.60 -15.54
N PRO A 67 4.12 2.59 -14.83
CA PRO A 67 2.72 2.24 -15.01
C PRO A 67 1.78 3.39 -14.64
N ILE A 68 2.08 4.12 -13.57
CA ILE A 68 1.27 5.26 -13.09
C ILE A 68 1.35 6.41 -14.09
N LEU A 69 2.55 6.78 -14.55
CA LEU A 69 2.75 7.84 -15.54
C LEU A 69 2.08 7.50 -16.88
N LEU A 70 2.06 6.21 -17.27
CA LEU A 70 1.35 5.77 -18.46
C LEU A 70 -0.17 5.95 -18.30
N THR A 71 -0.74 5.60 -17.15
CA THR A 71 -2.16 5.86 -16.87
C THR A 71 -2.47 7.36 -16.88
N ILE A 72 -1.63 8.19 -16.25
CA ILE A 72 -1.79 9.65 -16.25
C ILE A 72 -1.72 10.21 -17.68
N ALA A 73 -0.77 9.74 -18.49
CA ALA A 73 -0.64 10.15 -19.88
C ALA A 73 -1.89 9.81 -20.69
N ILE A 74 -2.45 8.61 -20.53
CA ILE A 74 -3.70 8.21 -21.20
C ILE A 74 -4.85 9.13 -20.79
N VAL A 75 -5.01 9.39 -19.50
CA VAL A 75 -6.07 10.29 -18.99
C VAL A 75 -5.89 11.70 -19.52
N ALA A 76 -4.66 12.22 -19.56
CA ALA A 76 -4.35 13.54 -20.08
C ALA A 76 -4.63 13.65 -21.59
N VAL A 77 -4.26 12.64 -22.38
CA VAL A 77 -4.56 12.58 -23.83
C VAL A 77 -6.08 12.54 -24.06
N PHE A 78 -6.80 11.71 -23.31
CA PHE A 78 -8.25 11.64 -23.43
C PHE A 78 -8.92 12.98 -23.04
N THR A 79 -8.41 13.62 -21.98
CA THR A 79 -8.88 14.95 -21.56
C THR A 79 -8.57 16.01 -22.62
N LEU A 80 -7.41 15.94 -23.29
CA LEU A 80 -7.03 16.85 -24.37
C LEU A 80 -7.91 16.72 -25.61
N VAL A 81 -8.34 15.49 -25.93
CA VAL A 81 -9.22 15.23 -27.08
C VAL A 81 -10.65 15.70 -26.80
N LEU A 82 -11.14 15.53 -25.56
CA LEU A 82 -12.53 15.80 -25.20
C LEU A 82 -12.78 17.19 -24.62
N ASN A 83 -11.75 17.84 -24.08
CA ASN A 83 -11.85 19.11 -23.37
C ASN A 83 -10.80 20.12 -23.85
N SER A 84 -10.71 21.27 -23.17
CA SER A 84 -9.73 22.29 -23.50
C SER A 84 -8.29 21.88 -23.12
N PRO A 85 -7.27 22.37 -23.85
CA PRO A 85 -5.86 22.13 -23.50
C PRO A 85 -5.49 22.58 -22.08
N GLY A 86 -6.12 23.65 -21.57
CA GLY A 86 -5.93 24.11 -20.20
C GLY A 86 -6.39 23.09 -19.16
N GLN A 87 -7.55 22.45 -19.39
CA GLN A 87 -8.05 21.39 -18.51
C GLN A 87 -7.16 20.15 -18.56
N ALA A 88 -6.71 19.74 -19.75
CA ALA A 88 -5.78 18.62 -19.89
C ALA A 88 -4.46 18.85 -19.11
N LEU A 89 -3.93 20.08 -19.17
CA LEU A 89 -2.73 20.46 -18.42
C LEU A 89 -2.97 20.43 -16.90
N THR A 90 -4.08 20.98 -16.42
CA THR A 90 -4.41 20.95 -14.98
C THR A 90 -4.56 19.53 -14.45
N VAL A 91 -5.26 18.65 -15.18
CA VAL A 91 -5.42 17.23 -14.81
C VAL A 91 -4.07 16.52 -14.79
N LEU A 92 -3.23 16.73 -15.81
CA LEU A 92 -1.90 16.13 -15.87
C LEU A 92 -1.05 16.55 -14.65
N LEU A 93 -0.95 17.86 -14.38
CA LEU A 93 -0.16 18.36 -13.26
C LEU A 93 -0.69 17.89 -11.90
N ARG A 94 -2.02 17.91 -11.71
CA ARG A 94 -2.68 17.46 -10.48
C ARG A 94 -2.40 15.98 -10.21
N LEU A 95 -2.62 15.12 -11.21
CA LEU A 95 -2.40 13.68 -11.06
C LEU A 95 -0.92 13.36 -10.86
N THR A 96 0.00 14.05 -11.56
CA THR A 96 1.44 13.87 -11.35
C THR A 96 1.88 14.29 -9.95
N ALA A 97 1.41 15.44 -9.44
CA ALA A 97 1.73 15.90 -8.09
C ALA A 97 1.23 14.90 -7.03
N LEU A 98 -0.03 14.47 -7.13
CA LEU A 98 -0.63 13.47 -6.25
C LEU A 98 0.14 12.13 -6.30
N ALA A 99 0.45 11.65 -7.50
CA ALA A 99 1.17 10.39 -7.67
C ALA A 99 2.56 10.44 -7.04
N LEU A 100 3.30 11.53 -7.20
CA LEU A 100 4.63 11.69 -6.61
C LEU A 100 4.59 11.77 -5.09
N LEU A 101 3.66 12.55 -4.53
CA LEU A 101 3.47 12.64 -3.08
C LEU A 101 3.06 11.28 -2.48
N ALA A 102 2.08 10.61 -3.09
CA ALA A 102 1.63 9.29 -2.65
C ALA A 102 2.74 8.23 -2.77
N ALA A 103 3.52 8.25 -3.85
CA ALA A 103 4.66 7.37 -4.02
C ALA A 103 5.73 7.63 -2.96
N ALA A 104 6.00 8.88 -2.60
CA ALA A 104 6.95 9.21 -1.53
C ALA A 104 6.47 8.71 -0.16
N VAL A 105 5.19 8.91 0.18
CA VAL A 105 4.63 8.38 1.44
C VAL A 105 4.67 6.85 1.46
N THR A 106 4.34 6.19 0.35
CA THR A 106 4.36 4.73 0.22
C THR A 106 5.77 4.16 0.35
N ALA A 107 6.76 4.82 -0.26
CA ALA A 107 8.15 4.38 -0.21
C ALA A 107 8.79 4.57 1.18
N THR A 108 8.29 5.53 1.99
CA THR A 108 8.87 5.89 3.29
C THR A 108 8.07 5.40 4.49
N THR A 109 7.00 4.64 4.29
CA THR A 109 6.18 4.09 5.37
C THR A 109 6.37 2.58 5.40
N SER A 110 6.83 2.05 6.54
CA SER A 110 6.97 0.60 6.69
C SER A 110 5.60 -0.05 6.90
N THR A 111 5.49 -1.34 6.55
CA THR A 111 4.23 -2.07 6.75
C THR A 111 3.85 -2.16 8.23
N GLY A 112 4.83 -2.25 9.13
CA GLY A 112 4.61 -2.29 10.58
C GLY A 112 4.00 -0.98 11.07
N ASP A 113 4.64 0.15 10.77
CA ASP A 113 4.15 1.46 11.19
C ASP A 113 2.76 1.74 10.62
N PHE A 114 2.46 1.27 9.41
CA PHE A 114 1.13 1.40 8.82
C PHE A 114 0.06 0.61 9.59
N ILE A 115 0.37 -0.60 10.07
CA ILE A 115 -0.53 -1.39 10.91
C ILE A 115 -0.77 -0.70 12.25
N ASP A 116 0.27 -0.12 12.85
CA ASP A 116 0.17 0.61 14.10
C ASP A 116 -0.71 1.86 13.95
N GLU A 117 -0.58 2.59 12.84
CA GLU A 117 -1.44 3.73 12.53
C GLU A 117 -2.90 3.33 12.31
N ILE A 118 -3.16 2.20 11.62
CA ILE A 118 -4.53 1.67 11.50
C ILE A 118 -5.10 1.32 12.87
N THR A 119 -4.30 0.70 13.73
CA THR A 119 -4.67 0.34 15.10
C THR A 119 -5.02 1.60 15.92
N LEU A 120 -4.21 2.65 15.80
CA LEU A 120 -4.47 3.94 16.43
C LEU A 120 -5.76 4.60 15.89
N ALA A 121 -5.98 4.54 14.58
CA ALA A 121 -7.18 5.07 13.94
C ALA A 121 -8.46 4.30 14.32
N ALA A 122 -8.33 3.04 14.79
CA ALA A 122 -9.45 2.23 15.27
C ALA A 122 -9.85 2.52 16.74
N ARG A 123 -9.01 3.20 17.54
CA ARG A 123 -9.33 3.58 18.93
C ARG A 123 -10.64 4.39 19.12
N PRO A 124 -11.02 5.34 18.26
CA PRO A 124 -12.34 5.98 18.39
C PRO A 124 -13.49 4.99 18.22
N LEU A 125 -13.35 3.98 17.36
CA LEU A 125 -14.34 2.90 17.20
C LEU A 125 -14.41 1.99 18.43
N GLU A 126 -13.28 1.79 19.11
CA GLU A 126 -13.20 1.07 20.38
C GLU A 126 -13.97 1.80 21.48
N ARG A 127 -13.91 3.14 21.52
CA ARG A 127 -14.71 3.93 22.47
C ARG A 127 -16.22 3.79 22.24
N ILE A 128 -16.65 3.48 21.02
CA ILE A 128 -18.05 3.26 20.66
C ILE A 128 -18.45 1.79 20.88
N GLY A 129 -17.50 0.91 21.23
CA GLY A 129 -17.73 -0.50 21.52
C GLY A 129 -17.92 -1.38 20.27
N LEU A 130 -17.64 -0.86 19.07
CA LEU A 130 -17.85 -1.60 17.81
C LEU A 130 -16.74 -2.62 17.54
N VAL A 131 -15.49 -2.29 17.88
CA VAL A 131 -14.30 -3.10 17.55
C VAL A 131 -13.22 -2.89 18.61
N ARG A 132 -12.46 -3.94 18.94
CA ARG A 132 -11.23 -3.82 19.75
C ARG A 132 -10.05 -3.49 18.84
N ALA A 133 -9.42 -2.33 19.04
CA ALA A 133 -8.32 -1.87 18.20
C ALA A 133 -7.15 -2.88 18.17
N ALA A 134 -6.82 -3.47 19.32
CA ALA A 134 -5.77 -4.47 19.45
C ALA A 134 -6.03 -5.74 18.61
N ASP A 135 -7.27 -6.24 18.58
CA ASP A 135 -7.66 -7.42 17.80
C ASP A 135 -7.59 -7.13 16.29
N LEU A 136 -7.92 -5.91 15.88
CA LEU A 136 -7.83 -5.46 14.49
C LEU A 136 -6.36 -5.38 14.05
N GLY A 137 -5.50 -4.76 14.84
CA GLY A 137 -4.06 -4.69 14.59
C GLY A 137 -3.42 -6.08 14.50
N LEU A 138 -3.76 -6.97 15.44
CA LEU A 138 -3.33 -8.37 15.43
C LEU A 138 -3.77 -9.08 14.15
N SER A 139 -5.04 -8.93 13.76
CA SER A 139 -5.59 -9.57 12.57
C SER A 139 -4.87 -9.13 11.29
N ILE A 140 -4.65 -7.82 11.11
CA ILE A 140 -3.92 -7.31 9.94
C ILE A 140 -2.46 -7.75 9.96
N GLY A 141 -1.81 -7.73 11.13
CA GLY A 141 -0.44 -8.23 11.29
C GLY A 141 -0.29 -9.70 10.93
N LEU A 142 -1.25 -10.55 11.34
CA LEU A 142 -1.31 -11.95 10.95
C LEU A 142 -1.49 -12.09 9.44
N VAL A 143 -2.41 -11.35 8.81
CA VAL A 143 -2.59 -11.37 7.36
C VAL A 143 -1.31 -11.02 6.62
N VAL A 144 -0.65 -9.90 6.99
CA VAL A 144 0.60 -9.47 6.36
C VAL A 144 1.70 -10.52 6.50
N ARG A 145 1.76 -11.22 7.63
CA ARG A 145 2.72 -12.30 7.88
C ARG A 145 2.40 -13.59 7.11
N PHE A 146 1.12 -13.96 7.02
CA PHE A 146 0.70 -15.24 6.42
C PHE A 146 0.55 -15.19 4.90
N VAL A 147 0.29 -14.03 4.30
CA VAL A 147 0.21 -13.91 2.84
C VAL A 147 1.47 -14.46 2.14
N PRO A 148 2.71 -14.09 2.54
CA PRO A 148 3.92 -14.71 2.01
C PRO A 148 3.96 -16.23 2.15
N GLU A 149 3.57 -16.75 3.33
CA GLU A 149 3.60 -18.19 3.64
C GLU A 149 2.60 -18.97 2.77
N VAL A 150 1.39 -18.43 2.60
CA VAL A 150 0.36 -19.00 1.71
C VAL A 150 0.84 -19.02 0.26
N LEU A 151 1.53 -17.96 -0.20
CA LEU A 151 2.11 -17.92 -1.55
C LEU A 151 3.19 -18.98 -1.75
N THR A 152 4.07 -19.19 -0.76
CA THR A 152 5.09 -20.25 -0.80
C THR A 152 4.45 -21.63 -0.82
N ARG A 153 3.41 -21.86 -0.01
CA ARG A 153 2.64 -23.12 -0.03
C ARG A 153 1.96 -23.35 -1.37
N TYR A 154 1.34 -22.32 -1.94
CA TYR A 154 0.75 -22.39 -3.27
C TYR A 154 1.78 -22.82 -4.33
N GLN A 155 2.97 -22.22 -4.31
CA GLN A 155 4.06 -22.60 -5.21
C GLN A 155 4.48 -24.06 -5.02
N ALA A 156 4.68 -24.50 -3.78
CA ALA A 156 5.04 -25.88 -3.47
C ALA A 156 3.98 -26.89 -3.94
N ILE A 157 2.69 -26.60 -3.73
CA ILE A 157 1.59 -27.44 -4.21
C ILE A 157 1.60 -27.49 -5.75
N ARG A 158 1.72 -26.34 -6.40
CA ARG A 158 1.75 -26.25 -7.87
C ARG A 158 2.92 -27.06 -8.45
N ASP A 159 4.09 -26.95 -7.85
CA ASP A 159 5.29 -27.66 -8.32
C ASP A 159 5.17 -29.18 -8.08
N ALA A 160 4.55 -29.60 -6.97
CA ALA A 160 4.22 -31.00 -6.72
C ALA A 160 3.20 -31.57 -7.74
N HIS A 161 2.20 -30.78 -8.15
CA HIS A 161 1.28 -31.17 -9.22
C HIS A 161 2.01 -31.35 -10.56
N HIS A 162 2.91 -30.43 -10.91
CA HIS A 162 3.73 -30.54 -12.11
C HIS A 162 4.62 -31.79 -12.10
N ALA A 163 5.27 -32.09 -10.97
CA ALA A 163 6.10 -33.30 -10.82
C ALA A 163 5.29 -34.60 -10.98
N ARG A 164 4.00 -34.58 -10.63
CA ARG A 164 3.06 -35.70 -10.79
C ARG A 164 2.40 -35.76 -12.17
N GLY A 165 2.77 -34.88 -13.11
CA GLY A 165 2.15 -34.78 -14.42
C GLY A 165 0.69 -34.29 -14.40
N LEU A 166 0.22 -33.76 -13.26
CA LEU A 166 -1.13 -33.25 -13.12
C LEU A 166 -1.20 -31.81 -13.65
N LYS A 167 -2.20 -31.50 -14.48
CA LYS A 167 -2.44 -30.13 -14.92
C LYS A 167 -2.95 -29.30 -13.73
N PRO A 168 -2.28 -28.20 -13.35
CA PRO A 168 -2.73 -27.35 -12.27
C PRO A 168 -4.07 -26.69 -12.64
N ARG A 169 -5.16 -27.16 -12.03
CA ARG A 169 -6.48 -26.51 -12.10
C ARG A 169 -6.71 -25.69 -10.83
N PRO A 170 -7.45 -24.57 -10.90
CA PRO A 170 -7.69 -23.73 -9.73
C PRO A 170 -8.32 -24.53 -8.57
N LEU A 171 -9.30 -25.39 -8.86
CA LEU A 171 -9.92 -26.23 -7.83
C LEU A 171 -8.93 -27.23 -7.20
N THR A 172 -8.07 -27.86 -8.00
CA THR A 172 -7.12 -28.87 -7.52
C THR A 172 -6.01 -28.28 -6.66
N LEU A 173 -5.69 -27.00 -6.86
CA LEU A 173 -4.73 -26.27 -6.03
C LEU A 173 -5.40 -25.64 -4.80
N ALA A 174 -6.63 -25.14 -4.95
CA ALA A 174 -7.35 -24.42 -3.89
C ALA A 174 -7.74 -25.33 -2.73
N VAL A 175 -8.28 -26.53 -3.00
CA VAL A 175 -8.72 -27.46 -1.95
C VAL A 175 -7.58 -27.79 -0.96
N PRO A 176 -6.41 -28.30 -1.38
CA PRO A 176 -5.32 -28.60 -0.44
C PRO A 176 -4.77 -27.35 0.23
N LEU A 177 -4.72 -26.21 -0.48
CA LEU A 177 -4.27 -24.95 0.08
C LEU A 177 -5.20 -24.46 1.20
N ILE A 178 -6.52 -24.53 1.01
CA ILE A 178 -7.52 -24.14 1.99
C ILE A 178 -7.42 -25.04 3.22
N ILE A 179 -7.39 -26.37 3.03
CA ILE A 179 -7.28 -27.33 4.15
C ILE A 179 -6.02 -27.04 4.97
N LEU A 180 -4.87 -26.86 4.30
CA LEU A 180 -3.62 -26.56 4.98
C LEU A 180 -3.69 -25.21 5.70
N THR A 181 -4.27 -24.18 5.07
CA THR A 181 -4.38 -22.85 5.68
C THR A 181 -5.29 -22.86 6.90
N LEU A 182 -6.42 -23.58 6.86
CA LEU A 182 -7.32 -23.74 8.00
C LEU A 182 -6.66 -24.46 9.17
N ARG A 183 -5.93 -25.56 8.89
CA ARG A 183 -5.16 -26.26 9.94
C ARG A 183 -4.14 -25.35 10.63
N ASN A 184 -3.41 -24.56 9.84
CA ASN A 184 -2.47 -23.60 10.43
C ASN A 184 -3.20 -22.54 11.25
N ALA A 185 -4.34 -22.03 10.77
CA ALA A 185 -5.14 -21.07 11.52
C ALA A 185 -5.58 -21.62 12.89
N ASP A 186 -5.98 -22.90 12.96
CA ASP A 186 -6.32 -23.56 14.23
C ASP A 186 -5.11 -23.67 15.17
N GLU A 187 -3.94 -24.05 14.65
CA GLU A 187 -2.68 -24.12 15.42
C GLU A 187 -2.27 -22.73 15.97
N ILE A 188 -2.39 -21.69 15.15
CA ILE A 188 -2.08 -20.31 15.53
C ILE A 188 -3.08 -19.79 16.57
N ALA A 189 -4.37 -20.09 16.41
CA ALA A 189 -5.39 -19.72 17.38
C ALA A 189 -5.11 -20.36 18.75
N ALA A 190 -4.80 -21.66 18.76
CA ALA A 190 -4.41 -22.36 19.98
C ALA A 190 -3.16 -21.74 20.64
N ALA A 191 -2.16 -21.34 19.84
CA ALA A 191 -0.96 -20.66 20.34
C ALA A 191 -1.25 -19.25 20.90
N ILE A 192 -2.15 -18.49 20.27
CA ILE A 192 -2.60 -17.18 20.75
C ILE A 192 -3.30 -17.31 22.11
N ASP A 193 -4.14 -18.34 22.27
CA ASP A 193 -4.85 -18.62 23.52
C ASP A 193 -3.90 -19.08 24.63
N ALA A 194 -2.95 -19.97 24.32
CA ALA A 194 -1.93 -20.41 25.25
C ALA A 194 -1.03 -19.26 25.76
N ARG A 195 -0.80 -18.24 24.91
CA ARG A 195 -0.06 -17.03 25.28
C ARG A 195 -0.89 -15.98 26.01
N GLY A 196 -2.21 -16.16 26.12
CA GLY A 196 -3.10 -15.21 26.81
C GLY A 196 -3.26 -13.85 26.11
N ILE A 197 -2.95 -13.74 24.81
CA ILE A 197 -2.94 -12.46 24.08
C ILE A 197 -4.33 -11.81 24.05
N ARG A 198 -5.41 -12.60 24.02
CA ARG A 198 -6.79 -12.09 24.10
C ARG A 198 -7.15 -11.49 25.47
N ALA A 199 -6.42 -11.83 26.53
CA ALA A 199 -6.74 -11.50 27.92
C ALA A 199 -6.10 -10.18 28.42
N GLN A 200 -5.28 -9.51 27.61
CA GLN A 200 -4.68 -8.24 27.99
C GLN A 200 -5.75 -7.13 27.91
N LYS A 201 -6.33 -6.83 29.08
CA LYS A 201 -7.20 -5.68 29.36
C LYS A 201 -6.40 -4.39 29.44
#